data_AF-A0A6L3AGE3-F1
#
_entry.id   AF-A0A6L3AGE3-F1
#
_cell.length_a   1.000
_cell.length_b   1.000
_cell.length_c   1.000
_cell.angle_alpha   90.00
_cell.angle_beta   90.00
_cell.angle_gamma   90.00
#
_symmetry.space_group_name_H-M   'P 1'
#
loop_
_entity.id
_entity.type
_entity.pdbx_description
1 polymer ?
#
loop_
_entity_poly.entity_id
_entity_poly.type
_entity_poly.pdbx_seq_one_letter_code
_entity_poly.pdbx_strand_id
1 'polypeptide(L)'
;MSFSRIVPLPVGGPARVGEAGRDPLFDAWEALKEARAVPFDTRNPGFWQERFTVAVARAASAIRDHVYEVEGERSPLEWAFKARVSGQVMMRQFAEHLPLKQRIDRVLRDLRALRTAALPRVIDFSEQIVELEIAVARHHNRLREILSGAEEPQLAAAGAGAGAGAAVRRRVR
;
A
#
# COMPACT_ATOMS: atom_id res chain seq x y z
N MET A 1 17.00 27.91 6.06
CA MET A 1 15.88 27.03 5.67
C MET A 1 16.25 25.62 6.12
N SER A 2 15.55 25.08 7.10
CA SER A 2 15.87 23.76 7.67
C SER A 2 15.21 22.70 6.80
N PHE A 3 16.01 21.95 6.02
CA PHE A 3 15.54 20.75 5.34
C PHE A 3 15.21 19.74 6.43
N SER A 4 13.93 19.65 6.80
CA SER A 4 13.44 18.61 7.67
C SER A 4 13.92 17.29 7.09
N ARG A 5 14.78 16.57 7.84
CA ARG A 5 15.26 15.24 7.45
C ARG A 5 14.06 14.30 7.55
N ILE A 6 13.23 14.30 6.51
CA ILE A 6 12.13 13.36 6.39
C ILE A 6 12.78 11.99 6.20
N VAL A 7 12.89 11.25 7.31
CA VAL A 7 13.37 9.87 7.28
C VAL A 7 12.26 9.03 6.63
N PRO A 8 12.52 8.37 5.49
CA PRO A 8 11.55 7.50 4.86
C PRO A 8 11.15 6.39 5.83
N LEU A 9 9.85 6.12 5.94
CA LEU A 9 9.36 5.04 6.80
C LEU A 9 9.80 3.69 6.23
N PRO A 10 10.31 2.76 7.04
CA PRO A 10 10.57 1.41 6.59
C PRO A 10 9.24 0.75 6.20
N VAL A 11 9.23 0.15 5.02
CA VAL A 11 8.13 -0.71 4.55
C VAL A 11 8.51 -2.15 4.88
N GLY A 12 7.60 -2.90 5.49
CA GLY A 12 7.81 -4.34 5.71
C GLY A 12 8.04 -5.05 4.37
N GLY A 13 9.01 -5.97 4.28
CA GLY A 13 9.32 -6.69 3.03
C GLY A 13 8.08 -7.32 2.39
N PRO A 14 8.09 -7.63 1.08
CA PRO A 14 6.89 -7.86 0.26
C PRO A 14 5.87 -8.77 0.96
N ALA A 15 4.60 -8.36 1.01
CA ALA A 15 3.55 -9.23 1.51
C ALA A 15 3.36 -10.36 0.50
N ARG A 16 3.61 -11.61 0.90
CA ARG A 16 3.31 -12.76 0.04
C ARG A 16 1.79 -12.92 -0.05
N VAL A 17 1.16 -12.22 -0.99
CA VAL A 17 -0.26 -12.37 -1.29
C VAL A 17 -0.40 -13.49 -2.33
N GLY A 18 -0.50 -14.74 -1.86
CA GLY A 18 -0.72 -15.93 -2.72
C GLY A 18 0.46 -16.35 -3.60
N GLU A 19 0.24 -17.40 -4.42
CA GLU A 19 1.26 -18.06 -5.26
C GLU A 19 1.85 -17.16 -6.37
N ALA A 20 1.30 -15.96 -6.62
CA ALA A 20 1.74 -15.05 -7.68
C ALA A 20 2.75 -13.95 -7.23
N GLY A 21 3.14 -13.89 -5.95
CA GLY A 21 4.38 -13.24 -5.51
C GLY A 21 4.57 -11.73 -5.73
N ARG A 22 3.56 -10.99 -6.20
CA ARG A 22 3.67 -9.54 -6.48
C ARG A 22 2.80 -8.73 -5.51
N ASP A 23 3.41 -7.73 -4.89
CA ASP A 23 2.75 -6.79 -3.97
C ASP A 23 2.78 -5.40 -4.63
N PRO A 24 1.68 -4.97 -5.30
CA PRO A 24 1.73 -3.76 -6.14
C PRO A 24 2.02 -2.48 -5.34
N LEU A 25 1.70 -2.42 -4.06
CA LEU A 25 2.04 -1.27 -3.23
C LEU A 25 3.51 -1.26 -2.82
N PHE A 26 4.09 -2.43 -2.56
CA PHE A 26 5.53 -2.55 -2.37
C PHE A 26 6.29 -2.17 -3.65
N ASP A 27 5.85 -2.65 -4.82
CA ASP A 27 6.39 -2.27 -6.13
C ASP A 27 6.29 -0.76 -6.37
N ALA A 28 5.16 -0.15 -6.03
CA ALA A 28 4.97 1.29 -6.12
C ALA A 28 5.96 2.05 -5.24
N TRP A 29 6.16 1.59 -4.00
CA TRP A 29 7.10 2.21 -3.06
C TRP A 29 8.55 2.10 -3.55
N GLU A 30 8.99 0.94 -4.03
CA GLU A 30 10.31 0.75 -4.62
C GLU A 30 10.52 1.68 -5.84
N ALA A 31 9.53 1.77 -6.73
CA ALA A 31 9.59 2.67 -7.87
C ALA A 31 9.68 4.16 -7.46
N LEU A 32 9.02 4.57 -6.38
CA LEU A 32 9.13 5.94 -5.84
C LEU A 32 10.52 6.20 -5.24
N LYS A 33 11.12 5.21 -4.57
CA LYS A 33 12.51 5.29 -4.11
C LYS A 33 13.50 5.41 -5.27
N GLU A 34 13.30 4.62 -6.33
CA GLU A 34 14.08 4.74 -7.56
C GLU A 34 13.99 6.16 -8.14
N ALA A 35 12.78 6.72 -8.23
CA ALA A 35 12.57 8.09 -8.72
C ALA A 35 13.33 9.13 -7.87
N ARG A 36 13.25 9.02 -6.54
CA ARG A 36 13.98 9.91 -5.61
C ARG A 36 15.50 9.79 -5.72
N ALA A 37 16.01 8.62 -6.09
CA ALA A 37 17.43 8.37 -6.23
C ALA A 37 18.03 8.86 -7.57
N VAL A 38 17.21 9.33 -8.52
CA VAL A 38 17.71 9.80 -9.82
C VAL A 38 18.54 11.07 -9.65
N PRO A 39 19.85 11.05 -10.00
CA PRO A 39 20.69 12.24 -9.89
C PRO A 39 20.31 13.28 -10.93
N PHE A 40 20.40 14.56 -10.56
CA PHE A 40 20.21 15.69 -11.47
C PHE A 40 21.56 16.30 -11.84
N ASP A 41 21.88 16.31 -13.14
CA ASP A 41 23.02 17.04 -13.72
C ASP A 41 22.49 18.16 -14.62
N THR A 42 22.86 19.41 -14.32
CA THR A 42 22.44 20.59 -15.09
C THR A 42 22.96 20.58 -16.52
N ARG A 43 24.02 19.81 -16.81
CA ARG A 43 24.58 19.64 -18.16
C ARG A 43 23.80 18.64 -18.99
N ASN A 44 23.01 17.76 -18.35
CA ASN A 44 22.16 16.79 -19.01
C ASN A 44 20.81 16.63 -18.28
N PRO A 45 19.95 17.67 -18.33
CA PRO A 45 18.65 17.64 -17.66
C PRO A 45 17.70 16.58 -18.25
N GLY A 46 17.92 16.18 -19.51
CA GLY A 46 17.13 15.15 -20.19
C GLY A 46 17.28 13.77 -19.55
N PHE A 47 18.49 13.42 -19.10
CA PHE A 47 18.74 12.15 -18.42
C PHE A 47 17.91 12.01 -17.14
N TRP A 48 17.90 13.05 -16.30
CA TRP A 48 17.07 13.06 -15.09
C TRP A 48 15.59 12.90 -15.47
N GLN A 49 15.11 13.69 -16.43
CA GLN A 49 13.70 13.70 -16.81
C GLN A 49 13.24 12.33 -17.32
N GLU A 50 14.02 11.67 -18.17
CA GLU A 50 13.70 10.33 -18.70
C GLU A 50 13.63 9.30 -17.58
N ARG A 51 14.70 9.18 -16.78
CA ARG A 51 14.80 8.17 -15.71
C ARG A 51 13.74 8.38 -14.63
N PHE A 52 13.54 9.62 -14.22
CA PHE A 52 12.52 9.99 -13.26
C PHE A 52 11.12 9.67 -13.78
N THR A 53 10.81 10.03 -15.03
CA THR A 53 9.51 9.74 -15.64
C THR A 53 9.22 8.25 -15.72
N VAL A 54 10.22 7.43 -16.07
CA VAL A 54 10.08 5.96 -16.09
C VAL A 54 9.73 5.41 -14.72
N ALA A 55 10.46 5.84 -13.68
CA ALA A 55 10.21 5.38 -12.31
C ALA A 55 8.82 5.82 -11.80
N VAL A 56 8.42 7.08 -12.03
CA VAL A 56 7.09 7.59 -11.67
C VAL A 56 5.98 6.85 -12.45
N ALA A 57 6.19 6.53 -13.73
CA ALA A 57 5.23 5.77 -14.52
C ALA A 57 5.04 4.33 -13.99
N ARG A 58 6.12 3.69 -13.54
CA ARG A 58 6.05 2.38 -12.88
C ARG A 58 5.25 2.45 -11.58
N ALA A 59 5.52 3.45 -10.74
CA ALA A 59 4.77 3.67 -9.51
C ALA A 59 3.27 3.90 -9.80
N ALA A 60 2.96 4.70 -10.83
CA ALA A 60 1.58 4.94 -11.26
C ALA A 60 0.88 3.65 -11.72
N SER A 61 1.57 2.79 -12.48
CA SER A 61 1.02 1.49 -12.88
C SER A 61 0.73 0.63 -11.66
N ALA A 62 1.70 0.49 -10.75
CA ALA A 62 1.57 -0.37 -9.59
C ALA A 62 0.47 0.11 -8.60
N ILE A 63 0.30 1.43 -8.42
CA ILE A 63 -0.84 1.97 -7.67
C ILE A 63 -2.17 1.65 -8.37
N ARG A 64 -2.26 1.75 -9.69
CA ARG A 64 -3.50 1.41 -10.41
C ARG A 64 -3.80 -0.08 -10.35
N ASP A 65 -2.78 -0.93 -10.47
CA ASP A 65 -2.89 -2.38 -10.31
C ASP A 65 -3.43 -2.71 -8.92
N HIS A 66 -2.87 -2.09 -7.86
CA HIS A 66 -3.39 -2.24 -6.49
C HIS A 66 -4.86 -1.85 -6.38
N VAL A 67 -5.24 -0.68 -6.89
CA VAL A 67 -6.63 -0.21 -6.80
C VAL A 67 -7.58 -1.13 -7.57
N TYR A 68 -7.19 -1.55 -8.78
CA TYR A 68 -7.97 -2.49 -9.58
C TYR A 68 -8.14 -3.83 -8.87
N GLU A 69 -7.07 -4.35 -8.27
CA GLU A 69 -7.12 -5.58 -7.49
C GLU A 69 -7.99 -5.36 -6.25
N VAL A 70 -7.78 -4.35 -5.42
CA VAL A 70 -8.54 -4.26 -4.16
C VAL A 70 -10.02 -3.90 -4.36
N GLU A 71 -10.37 -3.13 -5.40
CA GLU A 71 -11.76 -2.73 -5.68
C GLU A 71 -12.50 -3.67 -6.63
N GLY A 72 -11.82 -4.65 -7.23
CA GLY A 72 -12.45 -5.62 -8.10
C GLY A 72 -13.31 -6.63 -7.32
N GLU A 73 -14.57 -6.82 -7.73
CA GLU A 73 -15.56 -7.74 -7.12
C GLU A 73 -15.10 -9.22 -6.99
N ARG A 74 -13.98 -9.60 -7.61
CA ARG A 74 -13.44 -10.98 -7.63
C ARG A 74 -11.97 -11.07 -7.23
N SER A 75 -11.44 -10.04 -6.61
CA SER A 75 -10.04 -10.06 -6.22
C SER A 75 -9.80 -10.92 -4.97
N PRO A 76 -8.71 -11.70 -4.94
CA PRO A 76 -8.27 -12.40 -3.73
C PRO A 76 -8.08 -11.46 -2.53
N LEU A 77 -7.64 -10.22 -2.76
CA LEU A 77 -7.53 -9.21 -1.72
C LEU A 77 -8.92 -8.76 -1.25
N GLU A 78 -9.85 -8.49 -2.17
CA GLU A 78 -11.22 -8.11 -1.81
C GLU A 78 -11.92 -9.19 -0.98
N TRP A 79 -11.74 -10.47 -1.35
CA TRP A 79 -12.25 -11.62 -0.59
C TRP A 79 -11.60 -11.74 0.78
N ALA A 80 -10.26 -11.61 0.85
CA ALA A 80 -9.54 -11.62 2.11
C ALA A 80 -9.98 -10.46 3.03
N PHE A 81 -10.21 -9.27 2.45
CA PHE A 81 -10.72 -8.10 3.17
C PHE A 81 -12.15 -8.31 3.66
N LYS A 82 -13.09 -8.71 2.79
CA LYS A 82 -14.49 -8.98 3.18
C LYS A 82 -14.62 -10.05 4.26
N ALA A 83 -13.76 -11.08 4.21
CA ALA A 83 -13.80 -12.18 5.19
C ALA A 83 -13.24 -11.79 6.57
N ARG A 84 -12.40 -10.76 6.64
CA ARG A 84 -11.58 -10.46 7.83
C ARG A 84 -11.80 -9.07 8.42
N VAL A 85 -12.44 -8.17 7.69
CA VAL A 85 -12.43 -6.74 7.97
C VAL A 85 -13.86 -6.21 7.93
N SER A 86 -14.22 -5.37 8.91
CA SER A 86 -15.54 -4.75 8.93
C SER A 86 -15.74 -3.80 7.75
N GLY A 87 -16.99 -3.62 7.32
CA GLY A 87 -17.32 -2.71 6.20
C GLY A 87 -16.82 -1.27 6.42
N GLN A 88 -16.78 -0.78 7.66
CA GLN A 88 -16.25 0.55 7.98
C GLN A 88 -14.74 0.66 7.73
N VAL A 89 -13.96 -0.37 8.09
CA VAL A 89 -12.52 -0.38 7.85
C VAL A 89 -12.24 -0.49 6.35
N MET A 90 -13.02 -1.28 5.62
CA MET A 90 -12.94 -1.38 4.16
C MET A 90 -13.21 -0.03 3.47
N MET A 91 -14.28 0.68 3.86
CA MET A 91 -14.58 2.01 3.33
C MET A 91 -13.45 3.02 3.60
N ARG A 92 -12.82 2.94 4.78
CA ARG A 92 -11.67 3.81 5.11
C ARG A 92 -10.45 3.52 4.23
N GLN A 93 -10.21 2.28 3.85
CA GLN A 93 -9.14 1.93 2.91
C GLN A 93 -9.42 2.50 1.52
N PHE A 94 -10.63 2.28 0.99
CA PHE A 94 -11.00 2.75 -0.35
C PHE A 94 -10.97 4.28 -0.47
N ALA A 95 -11.28 4.98 0.63
CA ALA A 95 -11.15 6.44 0.68
C ALA A 95 -9.71 6.95 0.47
N GLU A 96 -8.68 6.13 0.71
CA GLU A 96 -7.27 6.50 0.51
C GLU A 96 -6.75 6.21 -0.91
N HIS A 97 -7.38 5.27 -1.62
CA HIS A 97 -6.98 4.86 -2.97
C HIS A 97 -7.08 6.00 -3.99
N LEU A 98 -8.23 6.67 -4.03
CA LEU A 98 -8.50 7.73 -5.00
C LEU A 98 -7.51 8.90 -4.84
N PRO A 99 -7.25 9.44 -3.63
CA PRO A 99 -6.20 10.44 -3.42
C PRO A 99 -4.81 9.99 -3.90
N LEU A 100 -4.38 8.76 -3.60
CA LEU A 100 -3.08 8.25 -4.04
C LEU A 100 -2.98 8.22 -5.57
N LYS A 101 -4.00 7.64 -6.22
CA LYS A 101 -4.10 7.58 -7.68
C LYS A 101 -4.10 8.98 -8.30
N GLN A 102 -4.90 9.91 -7.79
CA GLN A 102 -4.98 11.27 -8.31
C GLN A 102 -3.66 12.03 -8.16
N ARG A 103 -2.94 11.84 -7.05
CA ARG A 103 -1.63 12.48 -6.82
C ARG A 103 -0.59 11.96 -7.81
N ILE A 104 -0.43 10.65 -7.96
CA ILE A 104 0.55 10.10 -8.91
C ILE A 104 0.19 10.44 -10.36
N ASP A 105 -1.09 10.41 -10.72
CA ASP A 105 -1.56 10.79 -12.07
C ASP A 105 -1.26 12.26 -12.38
N ARG A 106 -1.38 13.15 -11.38
CA ARG A 106 -1.04 14.57 -11.52
C ARG A 106 0.46 14.75 -11.73
N VAL A 107 1.30 14.13 -10.89
CA VAL A 107 2.77 14.20 -11.03
C VAL A 107 3.20 13.73 -12.41
N LEU A 108 2.69 12.57 -12.86
CA LEU A 108 3.04 12.00 -14.16
C LEU A 108 2.57 12.89 -15.32
N ARG A 109 1.39 13.52 -15.22
CA ARG A 109 0.90 14.47 -16.23
C ARG A 109 1.81 15.70 -16.32
N ASP A 110 2.15 16.28 -15.17
CA ASP A 110 2.96 17.49 -15.11
C ASP A 110 4.39 17.23 -15.58
N LEU A 111 4.95 16.03 -15.30
CA LEU A 111 6.23 15.59 -15.84
C LEU A 111 6.21 15.45 -17.36
N ARG A 112 5.14 14.86 -17.93
CA ARG A 112 4.99 14.73 -19.39
C ARG A 112 4.83 16.06 -20.10
N ALA A 113 4.28 17.07 -19.42
CA ALA A 113 4.16 18.43 -19.93
C ALA A 113 5.48 19.23 -19.84
N LEU A 114 6.47 18.73 -19.09
CA LEU A 114 7.75 19.40 -18.91
C LEU A 114 8.57 19.32 -20.20
N ARG A 115 8.90 20.48 -20.79
CA ARG A 115 9.75 20.54 -22.00
C ARG A 115 11.23 20.36 -21.67
N THR A 116 11.67 20.90 -20.54
CA THR A 116 13.04 20.78 -20.07
C THR A 116 13.05 20.82 -18.55
N ALA A 117 13.76 19.89 -17.93
CA ALA A 117 13.95 19.89 -16.49
C ALA A 117 14.88 21.03 -16.06
N ALA A 118 14.31 21.98 -15.30
CA ALA A 118 15.06 23.03 -14.61
C ALA A 118 15.07 22.76 -13.11
N LEU A 119 16.14 23.18 -12.42
CA LEU A 119 16.35 22.87 -11.01
C LEU A 119 15.14 23.16 -10.10
N PRO A 120 14.41 24.30 -10.22
CA PRO A 120 13.22 24.52 -9.40
C PRO A 120 12.15 23.43 -9.58
N ARG A 121 11.88 23.02 -10.83
CA ARG A 121 10.90 21.97 -11.12
C ARG A 121 11.36 20.61 -10.63
N VAL A 122 12.66 20.32 -10.73
CA VAL A 122 13.25 19.08 -10.19
C VAL A 122 13.03 18.99 -8.68
N ILE A 123 13.22 20.11 -7.96
CA ILE A 123 12.95 20.19 -6.52
C ILE A 123 11.46 19.95 -6.25
N ASP A 124 10.56 20.68 -6.94
CA ASP A 124 9.11 20.50 -6.78
C ASP A 124 8.67 19.05 -6.97
N PHE A 125 9.20 18.37 -8.00
CA PHE A 125 8.88 16.97 -8.28
C PHE A 125 9.47 16.03 -7.25
N SER A 126 10.69 16.29 -6.78
CA SER A 126 11.34 15.48 -5.76
C SER A 126 10.58 15.52 -4.43
N GLU A 127 10.10 16.70 -4.02
CA GLU A 127 9.26 16.86 -2.83
C GLU A 127 7.93 16.10 -2.97
N GLN A 128 7.25 16.23 -4.10
CA GLN A 128 6.01 15.49 -4.38
C GLN A 128 6.21 13.97 -4.33
N ILE A 129 7.34 13.46 -4.83
CA ILE A 129 7.65 12.03 -4.78
C ILE A 129 7.95 11.57 -3.36
N VAL A 130 8.68 12.35 -2.55
CA VAL A 130 8.92 12.01 -1.14
C VAL A 130 7.61 11.91 -0.37
N GLU A 131 6.71 12.87 -0.54
CA GLU A 131 5.40 12.84 0.12
C GLU A 131 4.56 11.64 -0.30
N LEU A 132 4.62 11.28 -1.59
CA LEU A 132 3.90 10.14 -2.12
C LEU A 132 4.51 8.82 -1.65
N GLU A 133 5.84 8.71 -1.59
CA GLU A 133 6.57 7.55 -1.04
C GLU A 133 6.10 7.27 0.40
N ILE A 134 6.00 8.31 1.23
CA ILE A 134 5.54 8.19 2.61
C ILE A 134 4.06 7.79 2.69
N ALA A 135 3.22 8.37 1.83
CA ALA A 135 1.80 8.03 1.80
C ALA A 135 1.58 6.56 1.40
N VAL A 136 2.29 6.07 0.38
CA VAL A 136 2.25 4.67 -0.06
C VAL A 136 2.78 3.75 1.05
N ALA A 137 3.92 4.08 1.67
CA ALA A 137 4.48 3.29 2.77
C ALA A 137 3.52 3.16 3.96
N ARG A 138 2.88 4.28 4.36
CA ARG A 138 1.88 4.27 5.45
C ARG A 138 0.67 3.43 5.11
N HIS A 139 0.18 3.53 3.89
CA HIS A 139 -0.97 2.77 3.42
C HIS A 139 -0.65 1.27 3.38
N HIS A 140 0.50 0.90 2.81
CA HIS A 140 0.98 -0.49 2.77
C HIS A 140 1.14 -1.10 4.16
N ASN A 141 1.86 -0.43 5.07
CA ASN A 141 2.06 -0.93 6.43
C ASN A 141 0.73 -1.12 7.17
N ARG A 142 -0.23 -0.20 6.98
CA ARG A 142 -1.57 -0.32 7.58
C ARG A 142 -2.35 -1.51 7.01
N LEU A 143 -2.32 -1.73 5.69
CA LEU A 143 -2.97 -2.89 5.08
C LEU A 143 -2.37 -4.19 5.62
N ARG A 144 -1.05 -4.24 5.80
CA ARG A 144 -0.40 -5.39 6.44
C ARG A 144 -0.89 -5.61 7.86
N GLU A 145 -0.93 -4.57 8.69
CA GLU A 145 -1.42 -4.65 10.07
C GLU A 145 -2.86 -5.17 10.13
N ILE A 146 -3.73 -4.71 9.23
CA ILE A 146 -5.12 -5.17 9.15
C ILE A 146 -5.19 -6.65 8.75
N LEU A 147 -4.40 -7.05 7.74
CA LEU A 147 -4.41 -8.42 7.23
C LEU A 147 -3.74 -9.41 8.19
N SER A 148 -2.71 -8.99 8.94
CA SER A 148 -2.02 -9.81 9.95
C SER A 148 -2.75 -9.82 11.30
N GLY A 149 -3.35 -8.70 11.69
CA GLY A 149 -4.13 -8.59 12.94
C GLY A 149 -5.49 -9.30 12.89
N ALA A 150 -5.92 -9.73 11.71
CA ALA A 150 -7.07 -10.61 11.53
C ALA A 150 -6.79 -12.10 11.80
N GLU A 151 -5.58 -12.46 12.28
CA GLU A 151 -5.23 -13.83 12.71
C GLU A 151 -5.61 -14.15 14.16
N GLU A 152 -6.78 -13.73 14.65
CA GLU A 152 -7.47 -14.51 15.68
C GLU A 152 -8.66 -15.24 15.05
N PRO A 153 -8.48 -16.47 14.53
CA PRO A 153 -9.59 -17.39 14.45
C PRO A 153 -10.12 -17.57 15.86
N GLN A 154 -11.38 -17.22 16.06
CA GLN A 154 -12.16 -17.45 17.26
C GLN A 154 -12.34 -18.97 17.45
N LEU A 155 -11.25 -19.68 17.76
CA LEU A 155 -11.18 -21.08 18.16
C LEU A 155 -11.54 -21.27 19.64
N ALA A 156 -12.18 -20.27 20.25
CA ALA A 156 -12.65 -20.29 21.64
C ALA A 156 -14.17 -20.51 21.79
N ALA A 157 -14.90 -20.85 20.71
CA ALA A 157 -16.35 -21.09 20.78
C ALA A 157 -16.77 -22.58 20.61
N ALA A 158 -15.83 -23.53 20.55
CA ALA A 158 -16.14 -24.96 20.40
C ALA A 158 -15.47 -25.88 21.43
N GLY A 159 -15.01 -25.35 22.57
CA GLY A 159 -14.19 -26.11 23.54
C GLY A 159 -14.59 -26.05 25.02
N ALA A 160 -15.75 -25.49 25.37
CA ALA A 160 -16.20 -25.42 26.78
C ALA A 160 -17.66 -25.84 26.92
N GLY A 161 -17.90 -27.14 26.73
CA GLY A 161 -19.23 -27.74 26.89
C GLY A 161 -19.19 -29.25 27.06
N ALA A 162 -18.13 -29.79 27.66
CA ALA A 162 -18.06 -31.20 28.02
C ALA A 162 -17.52 -31.35 29.45
N GLY A 163 -18.43 -31.68 30.37
CA GLY A 163 -18.11 -32.48 31.55
C GLY A 163 -18.00 -31.77 32.89
N ALA A 164 -19.13 -31.63 33.60
CA ALA A 164 -19.19 -31.88 35.04
C ALA A 164 -20.65 -32.00 35.49
N GLY A 165 -21.10 -33.24 35.74
CA GLY A 165 -22.45 -33.50 36.25
C GLY A 165 -22.80 -34.99 36.24
N ALA A 166 -21.89 -35.84 36.71
CA ALA A 166 -22.15 -37.26 36.86
C ALA A 166 -23.02 -37.54 38.10
N ALA A 167 -24.09 -38.31 37.85
CA ALA A 167 -24.68 -39.33 38.71
C ALA A 167 -25.40 -38.93 40.02
N VAL A 168 -26.71 -39.20 40.09
CA VAL A 168 -27.27 -40.23 41.00
C VAL A 168 -28.46 -40.92 40.31
N ARG A 169 -28.40 -42.25 40.29
CA ARG A 169 -29.41 -43.18 39.76
C ARG A 169 -30.50 -43.47 40.79
N ARG A 170 -31.72 -43.70 40.26
CA ARG A 170 -32.77 -44.65 40.69
C ARG A 170 -33.40 -44.50 42.09
N ARG A 171 -34.72 -44.32 42.09
CA ARG A 171 -35.64 -45.39 42.53
C ARG A 171 -36.97 -45.30 41.79
N VAL A 172 -37.43 -46.46 41.33
CA VAL A 172 -38.78 -46.74 40.82
C VAL A 172 -39.51 -47.51 41.92
N ARG A 173 -40.80 -47.18 42.05
CA ARG A 173 -41.89 -47.75 42.86
C ARG A 173 -42.29 -46.90 44.05
#